data_AF-A0A1E8E4E7-F1
#
_entry.id   AF-A0A1E8E4E7-F1
#
_cell.length_a   1.000
_cell.length_b   1.000
_cell.length_c   1.000
_cell.angle_alpha   90.00
_cell.angle_beta   90.00
_cell.angle_gamma   90.00
#
_symmetry.space_group_name_H-M   'P 1'
#
loop_
_entity.id
_entity.type
_entity.pdbx_description
1 polymer ?
#
loop_
_entity_poly.entity_id
_entity_poly.type
_entity_poly.pdbx_seq_one_letter_code
_entity_poly.pdbx_strand_id
1 'polypeptide(L)'
;MEWSEKFNIGIDVIDNQHRQILDYINALEKIRATGAREQIKEVLDDLIDYTQSHFSFEENLLSQVNYQYLPSHRGIHELFVKRLNDCRQRFANGESVEQDLYRLLSKWLINHIQHDDQDYVDAVRDNMLHYLRSQEQKKGKSWFARFFS
;
A
#
# COMPACT_ATOMS: atom_id res chain seq x y z
N MET A 1 -10.82 8.73 -9.10
CA MET A 1 -11.24 7.32 -8.93
C MET A 1 -12.07 7.18 -7.65
N GLU A 2 -13.02 6.24 -7.61
CA GLU A 2 -13.82 5.96 -6.40
C GLU A 2 -13.43 4.59 -5.82
N TRP A 3 -13.37 4.49 -4.48
CA TRP A 3 -13.17 3.21 -3.81
C TRP A 3 -14.40 2.32 -4.03
N SER A 4 -14.17 1.03 -4.19
CA SER A 4 -15.22 0.03 -4.28
C SER A 4 -14.94 -1.07 -3.27
N GLU A 5 -15.95 -1.50 -2.53
CA GLU A 5 -15.83 -2.57 -1.53
C GLU A 5 -15.24 -3.88 -2.09
N LYS A 6 -15.30 -4.09 -3.41
CA LYS A 6 -14.65 -5.22 -4.10
C LYS A 6 -13.12 -5.21 -4.04
N PHE A 7 -12.52 -4.09 -3.64
CA PHE A 7 -11.08 -3.95 -3.43
C PHE A 7 -10.67 -4.26 -1.99
N ASN A 8 -11.63 -4.48 -1.09
CA ASN A 8 -11.29 -4.91 0.26
C ASN A 8 -10.83 -6.38 0.20
N ILE A 9 -9.65 -6.64 0.75
CA ILE A 9 -9.12 -8.00 0.89
C ILE A 9 -9.53 -8.62 2.23
N GLY A 10 -10.18 -7.84 3.11
CA GLY A 10 -10.72 -8.28 4.39
C GLY A 10 -9.73 -8.20 5.55
N ILE A 11 -8.70 -7.35 5.41
CA ILE A 11 -7.74 -7.02 6.47
C ILE A 11 -7.83 -5.52 6.69
N ASP A 12 -8.62 -5.09 7.68
CA ASP A 12 -9.05 -3.70 7.86
C ASP A 12 -7.92 -2.67 7.81
N VAL A 13 -6.77 -2.98 8.42
CA VAL A 13 -5.60 -2.10 8.41
C VAL A 13 -4.99 -1.92 7.02
N ILE A 14 -4.95 -2.99 6.22
CA ILE A 14 -4.47 -2.97 4.83
C ILE A 14 -5.49 -2.25 3.94
N ASP A 15 -6.78 -2.58 4.09
CA ASP A 15 -7.85 -1.94 3.32
C ASP A 15 -7.90 -0.41 3.56
N ASN A 16 -7.63 0.04 4.78
CA ASN A 16 -7.49 1.46 5.10
C ASN A 16 -6.26 2.10 4.46
N GLN A 17 -5.12 1.40 4.42
CA GLN A 17 -3.92 1.90 3.72
C GLN A 17 -4.17 2.02 2.21
N HIS A 18 -4.84 1.05 1.59
CA HIS A 18 -5.21 1.12 0.17
C HIS A 18 -6.14 2.30 -0.13
N ARG A 19 -7.14 2.56 0.73
CA ARG A 19 -7.99 3.75 0.62
C ARG A 19 -7.18 5.04 0.69
N GLN A 20 -6.24 5.13 1.62
CA GLN A 20 -5.38 6.31 1.76
C GLN A 20 -4.48 6.51 0.52
N ILE A 21 -3.94 5.45 -0.07
CA ILE A 21 -3.19 5.53 -1.34
C ILE A 21 -4.10 6.07 -2.45
N LEU A 22 -5.34 5.58 -2.54
CA LEU A 22 -6.31 6.07 -3.52
C LEU A 22 -6.62 7.58 -3.32
N ASP A 23 -6.72 8.05 -2.09
CA ASP A 23 -6.94 9.46 -1.78
C ASP A 23 -5.79 10.34 -2.27
N TYR A 24 -4.54 9.89 -2.11
CA TYR A 24 -3.38 10.58 -2.68
C TYR A 24 -3.37 10.56 -4.22
N ILE A 25 -3.74 9.44 -4.84
CA ILE A 25 -3.89 9.36 -6.31
C ILE A 25 -4.96 10.36 -6.80
N ASN A 26 -6.07 10.47 -6.08
CA ASN A 26 -7.14 11.41 -6.38
C ASN A 26 -6.72 12.87 -6.15
N ALA A 27 -5.90 13.15 -5.13
CA ALA A 27 -5.33 14.46 -4.90
C ALA A 27 -4.42 14.86 -6.08
N LEU A 28 -3.54 13.96 -6.53
CA LEU A 28 -2.69 14.18 -7.70
C LEU A 28 -3.53 14.42 -8.96
N GLU A 29 -4.61 13.67 -9.17
CA GLU A 29 -5.53 13.86 -10.31
C GLU A 29 -6.12 15.27 -10.39
N LYS A 30 -6.46 15.86 -9.24
CA LYS A 30 -7.06 17.20 -9.15
C LYS A 30 -6.07 18.30 -9.54
N ILE A 31 -4.79 18.14 -9.18
CA ILE A 31 -3.78 19.19 -9.35
C ILE A 31 -2.85 18.98 -10.55
N ARG A 32 -2.78 17.78 -11.14
CA ARG A 32 -1.83 17.48 -12.23
C ARG A 32 -1.94 18.37 -13.47
N ALA A 33 -3.10 18.98 -13.72
CA ALA A 33 -3.34 19.79 -14.91
C ALA A 33 -3.11 21.30 -14.70
N THR A 34 -3.28 21.79 -13.47
CA THR A 34 -3.34 23.24 -13.18
C THR A 34 -2.57 23.63 -11.92
N GLY A 35 -2.04 22.67 -11.17
CA GLY A 35 -1.33 22.87 -9.92
C GLY A 35 0.02 23.53 -10.13
N ALA A 36 0.44 24.31 -9.13
CA ALA A 36 1.82 24.79 -9.06
C ALA A 36 2.77 23.59 -8.90
N ARG A 37 3.99 23.72 -9.42
CA ARG A 37 4.98 22.63 -9.37
C ARG A 37 5.27 22.21 -7.94
N GLU A 38 5.32 23.15 -7.00
CA GLU A 38 5.54 22.90 -5.59
C GLU A 38 4.42 22.06 -4.97
N GLN A 39 3.16 22.36 -5.29
CA GLN A 39 2.01 21.58 -4.81
C GLN A 39 2.01 20.16 -5.39
N ILE A 40 2.35 20.04 -6.67
CA ILE A 40 2.50 18.73 -7.32
C ILE A 40 3.60 17.93 -6.63
N LYS A 41 4.73 18.58 -6.31
CA LYS A 41 5.85 17.96 -5.62
C LYS A 41 5.43 17.39 -4.26
N GLU A 42 4.73 18.19 -3.45
CA GLU A 42 4.26 17.78 -2.13
C GLU A 42 3.39 16.53 -2.23
N VAL A 43 2.36 16.55 -3.07
CA VAL A 43 1.45 15.39 -3.24
C VAL A 43 2.19 14.17 -3.81
N LEU A 44 3.13 14.37 -4.74
CA LEU A 44 3.95 13.29 -5.30
C LEU A 44 4.81 12.65 -4.23
N ASP A 45 5.45 13.45 -3.38
CA ASP A 45 6.33 12.94 -2.33
C ASP A 45 5.53 12.19 -1.27
N ASP A 46 4.42 12.75 -0.80
CA ASP A 46 3.53 12.11 0.17
C ASP A 46 2.99 10.78 -0.35
N LEU A 47 2.58 10.73 -1.63
CA LEU A 47 2.07 9.52 -2.27
C LEU A 47 3.11 8.41 -2.35
N ILE A 48 4.34 8.75 -2.80
CA ILE A 48 5.42 7.77 -2.94
C ILE A 48 5.93 7.30 -1.55
N ASP A 49 6.04 8.20 -0.58
CA ASP A 49 6.48 7.84 0.77
C ASP A 49 5.44 6.99 1.50
N TYR A 50 4.15 7.33 1.37
CA TYR A 50 3.07 6.53 1.93
C TYR A 50 3.00 5.13 1.30
N THR A 51 3.16 5.03 -0.03
CA THR A 51 3.18 3.74 -0.74
C THR A 51 4.33 2.84 -0.25
N GLN A 52 5.53 3.40 -0.07
CA GLN A 52 6.67 2.65 0.47
C GLN A 52 6.46 2.21 1.93
N SER A 53 5.84 3.08 2.74
CA SER A 53 5.49 2.74 4.12
C SER A 53 4.46 1.61 4.19
N HIS A 54 3.49 1.59 3.27
CA HIS A 54 2.50 0.53 3.16
C HIS A 54 3.15 -0.82 2.83
N PHE A 55 4.03 -0.89 1.81
CA PHE A 55 4.77 -2.12 1.50
C PHE A 55 5.62 -2.61 2.66
N SER A 56 6.27 -1.71 3.38
CA SER A 56 7.07 -2.07 4.55
C SER A 56 6.22 -2.67 5.67
N PHE A 57 5.00 -2.14 5.87
CA PHE A 57 4.04 -2.66 6.84
C PHE A 57 3.55 -4.06 6.45
N GLU A 58 3.14 -4.21 5.20
CA GLU A 58 2.65 -5.46 4.63
C GLU A 58 3.71 -6.56 4.65
N GLU A 59 4.93 -6.29 4.19
CA GLU A 59 6.01 -7.26 4.24
C GLU A 59 6.36 -7.67 5.68
N ASN A 60 6.22 -6.76 6.64
CA ASN A 60 6.38 -7.09 8.06
C ASN A 60 5.27 -8.03 8.52
N LEU A 61 4.02 -7.75 8.18
CA LEU A 61 2.88 -8.63 8.45
C LEU A 61 3.09 -10.02 7.86
N LEU A 62 3.45 -10.10 6.59
CA LEU A 62 3.72 -11.35 5.87
C LEU A 62 4.90 -12.13 6.48
N SER A 63 5.93 -11.42 6.94
CA SER A 63 7.04 -12.04 7.67
C SER A 63 6.60 -12.62 9.01
N GLN A 64 5.70 -11.97 9.74
CA GLN A 64 5.23 -12.44 11.06
C GLN A 64 4.40 -13.73 10.95
N VAL A 65 3.68 -13.89 9.84
CA VAL A 65 2.90 -15.11 9.56
C VAL A 65 3.67 -16.18 8.79
N ASN A 66 4.98 -15.97 8.55
CA ASN A 66 5.84 -16.86 7.76
C ASN A 66 5.26 -17.18 6.37
N TYR A 67 4.73 -16.17 5.69
CA TYR A 67 4.16 -16.35 4.35
C TYR A 67 5.24 -16.83 3.36
N GLN A 68 5.03 -18.02 2.79
CA GLN A 68 6.05 -18.69 1.97
C GLN A 68 6.43 -17.92 0.69
N TYR A 69 5.53 -17.10 0.16
CA TYR A 69 5.76 -16.33 -1.08
C TYR A 69 6.18 -14.88 -0.83
N LEU A 70 6.53 -14.51 0.41
CA LEU A 70 7.05 -13.18 0.75
C LEU A 70 8.22 -12.74 -0.15
N PRO A 71 9.22 -13.58 -0.49
CA PRO A 71 10.30 -13.14 -1.38
C PRO A 71 9.81 -12.70 -2.77
N SER A 72 8.83 -13.41 -3.33
CA SER A 72 8.24 -13.05 -4.64
C SER A 72 7.43 -11.76 -4.54
N HIS A 73 6.61 -11.62 -3.50
CA HIS A 73 5.78 -10.44 -3.27
C HIS A 73 6.65 -9.18 -3.04
N ARG A 74 7.71 -9.27 -2.23
CA ARG A 74 8.71 -8.19 -2.09
C ARG A 74 9.35 -7.81 -3.42
N GLY A 75 9.64 -8.77 -4.29
CA GLY A 75 10.18 -8.48 -5.62
C GLY A 75 9.25 -7.61 -6.49
N ILE A 76 7.94 -7.76 -6.33
CA ILE A 76 6.93 -6.91 -6.99
C ILE A 76 6.99 -5.49 -6.45
N HIS A 77 7.07 -5.34 -5.12
CA HIS A 77 7.22 -4.04 -4.45
C HIS A 77 8.51 -3.33 -4.87
N GLU A 78 9.65 -4.00 -4.83
CA GLU A 78 10.95 -3.43 -5.19
C GLU A 78 10.95 -2.88 -6.62
N LEU A 79 10.37 -3.63 -7.57
CA LEU A 79 10.23 -3.18 -8.95
C LEU A 79 9.33 -1.95 -9.06
N PHE A 80 8.26 -1.89 -8.27
CA PHE A 80 7.34 -0.76 -8.27
C PHE A 80 7.97 0.49 -7.64
N VAL A 81 8.61 0.36 -6.48
CA VAL A 81 9.35 1.43 -5.79
C VAL A 81 10.43 2.02 -6.70
N LYS A 82 11.14 1.18 -7.47
CA LYS A 82 12.11 1.68 -8.45
C LYS A 82 11.45 2.63 -9.47
N ARG A 83 10.29 2.27 -10.01
CA ARG A 83 9.54 3.12 -10.97
C ARG A 83 9.05 4.42 -10.35
N LEU A 84 8.65 4.39 -9.08
CA LEU A 84 8.25 5.59 -8.33
C LEU A 84 9.45 6.53 -8.14
N ASN A 85 10.60 5.99 -7.74
CA ASN A 85 11.83 6.77 -7.58
C ASN A 85 12.33 7.34 -8.90
N ASP A 86 12.21 6.60 -10.00
CA ASP A 86 12.50 7.11 -11.35
C ASP A 86 11.59 8.31 -11.69
N CYS A 87 10.28 8.26 -11.36
CA CYS A 87 9.37 9.40 -11.54
C CYS A 87 9.78 10.60 -10.67
N ARG A 88 10.11 10.36 -9.39
CA ARG A 88 10.56 11.41 -8.46
C ARG A 88 11.83 12.10 -8.98
N GLN A 89 12.79 11.34 -9.51
CA GLN A 89 14.01 11.89 -10.08
C GLN A 89 13.75 12.70 -11.36
N ARG A 90 12.92 12.18 -12.28
CA ARG A 90 12.52 12.91 -13.50
C ARG A 90 11.82 14.23 -13.16
N PHE A 91 10.93 14.22 -12.17
CA PHE A 91 10.31 15.42 -11.66
C PHE A 91 11.34 16.39 -11.07
N ALA A 92 12.30 15.92 -10.27
CA ALA A 92 13.37 16.77 -9.74
C ALA A 92 14.21 17.43 -10.87
N ASN A 93 14.35 16.75 -12.00
CA ASN A 93 15.07 17.25 -13.19
C ASN A 93 14.27 18.26 -14.04
N GLY A 94 13.06 18.62 -13.63
CA GLY A 94 12.23 19.60 -14.36
C GLY A 94 11.21 18.98 -15.31
N GLU A 95 11.14 17.65 -15.42
CA GLU A 95 10.13 16.99 -16.27
C GLU A 95 8.72 17.10 -15.65
N SER A 96 7.72 17.04 -16.51
CA SER A 96 6.32 16.78 -16.12
C SER A 96 6.10 15.27 -16.11
N VAL A 97 5.78 14.71 -14.95
CA VAL A 97 5.59 13.27 -14.73
C VAL A 97 4.23 12.92 -14.14
N GLU A 98 3.42 13.92 -13.83
CA GLU A 98 2.21 13.80 -13.02
C GLU A 98 1.18 12.88 -13.67
N GLN A 99 1.05 12.98 -15.00
CA GLN A 99 0.15 12.14 -15.77
C GLN A 99 0.66 10.69 -15.89
N ASP A 100 1.97 10.51 -16.05
CA ASP A 100 2.60 9.19 -16.08
C ASP A 100 2.47 8.50 -14.73
N LEU A 101 2.77 9.23 -13.64
CA LEU A 101 2.68 8.75 -12.27
C LEU A 101 1.25 8.37 -11.90
N TYR A 102 0.28 9.24 -12.21
CA TYR A 102 -1.13 8.91 -12.00
C TYR A 102 -1.52 7.61 -12.70
N ARG A 103 -1.15 7.45 -13.99
CA ARG A 103 -1.48 6.24 -14.76
C ARG A 103 -0.80 5.01 -14.19
N LEU A 104 0.47 5.13 -13.81
CA LEU A 104 1.27 4.07 -13.20
C LEU A 104 0.61 3.58 -11.92
N LEU A 105 0.31 4.48 -10.98
CA LEU A 105 -0.28 4.16 -9.69
C LEU A 105 -1.72 3.66 -9.79
N SER A 106 -2.58 4.35 -10.55
CA SER A 106 -3.99 3.97 -10.69
C SER A 106 -4.15 2.56 -11.26
N LYS A 107 -3.31 2.20 -12.23
CA LYS A 107 -3.31 0.86 -12.83
C LYS A 107 -2.69 -0.17 -11.90
N TRP A 108 -1.57 0.18 -11.25
CA TRP A 108 -0.85 -0.75 -10.40
C TRP A 108 -1.65 -1.09 -9.14
N LEU A 109 -2.20 -0.10 -8.45
CA LEU A 109 -2.95 -0.30 -7.20
C LEU A 109 -4.06 -1.34 -7.35
N ILE A 110 -4.94 -1.18 -8.35
CA ILE A 110 -6.06 -2.12 -8.55
C ILE A 110 -5.54 -3.53 -8.86
N ASN A 111 -4.59 -3.64 -9.78
CA ASN A 111 -4.09 -4.95 -10.20
C ASN A 111 -3.35 -5.65 -9.05
N HIS A 112 -2.59 -4.91 -8.26
CA HIS A 112 -1.84 -5.43 -7.13
C HIS A 112 -2.77 -5.96 -6.05
N ILE A 113 -3.74 -5.14 -5.62
CA ILE A 113 -4.76 -5.55 -4.64
C ILE A 113 -5.47 -6.83 -5.07
N GLN A 114 -5.90 -6.90 -6.33
CA GLN A 114 -6.74 -7.99 -6.81
C GLN A 114 -5.99 -9.29 -7.11
N HIS A 115 -4.67 -9.24 -7.26
CA HIS A 115 -3.88 -10.40 -7.70
C HIS A 115 -2.75 -10.77 -6.74
N ASP A 116 -2.05 -9.78 -6.18
CA ASP A 116 -0.90 -10.03 -5.32
C ASP A 116 -1.30 -10.01 -3.84
N ASP A 117 -2.17 -9.06 -3.43
CA ASP A 117 -2.52 -8.91 -2.01
C ASP A 117 -3.56 -9.93 -1.58
N GLN A 118 -4.50 -10.21 -2.48
CA GLN A 118 -5.53 -11.23 -2.26
C GLN A 118 -4.93 -12.63 -2.01
N ASP A 119 -3.75 -12.94 -2.57
CA ASP A 119 -3.11 -14.25 -2.47
C ASP A 119 -2.64 -14.59 -1.05
N TYR A 120 -2.27 -13.59 -0.24
CA TYR A 120 -1.80 -13.85 1.12
C TYR A 120 -2.92 -13.85 2.17
N VAL A 121 -4.15 -13.45 1.81
CA VAL A 121 -5.25 -13.24 2.77
C VAL A 121 -5.51 -14.48 3.61
N ASP A 122 -5.61 -15.65 2.97
CA ASP A 122 -5.88 -16.90 3.68
C ASP A 122 -4.71 -17.28 4.60
N ALA A 123 -3.47 -17.08 4.14
CA ALA A 123 -2.29 -17.32 4.97
C ALA A 123 -2.25 -16.39 6.19
N VAL A 124 -2.59 -15.10 6.03
CA VAL A 124 -2.69 -14.16 7.15
C VAL A 124 -3.83 -14.59 8.08
N ARG A 125 -5.02 -14.92 7.56
CA ARG A 125 -6.16 -15.34 8.39
C ARG A 125 -5.86 -16.58 9.22
N ASP A 126 -5.30 -17.62 8.60
CA ASP A 126 -5.00 -18.90 9.24
C ASP A 126 -3.92 -18.76 10.30
N ASN A 127 -2.84 -18.03 9.99
CA ASN A 127 -1.71 -17.87 10.89
C ASN A 127 -1.93 -16.79 11.95
N MET A 128 -2.77 -15.79 11.69
CA MET A 128 -3.14 -14.80 12.69
C MET A 128 -3.94 -15.47 13.81
N LEU A 129 -4.85 -16.40 13.52
CA LEU A 129 -5.49 -17.21 14.57
C LEU A 129 -4.48 -17.99 15.42
N HIS A 130 -3.45 -18.56 14.80
CA HIS A 130 -2.37 -19.25 15.52
C HIS A 130 -1.49 -18.28 16.34
N TYR A 131 -1.14 -17.13 15.79
CA TYR A 131 -0.41 -16.07 16.49
C TYR A 131 -1.22 -15.56 17.68
N LEU A 132 -2.51 -15.25 17.50
CA LEU A 132 -3.42 -14.76 18.54
C LEU A 132 -3.57 -15.79 19.68
N ARG A 133 -3.71 -17.08 19.37
CA ARG A 133 -3.69 -18.17 20.38
C ARG A 133 -2.37 -18.21 21.16
N SER A 134 -1.24 -18.00 20.46
CA SER A 134 0.09 -17.97 21.10
C SER A 134 0.36 -16.71 21.94
N GLN A 135 -0.29 -15.59 21.61
CA GLN A 135 -0.18 -14.32 22.33
C GLN A 135 -1.16 -14.19 23.49
N GLU A 136 -2.39 -14.72 23.39
CA GLU A 136 -3.31 -14.82 24.54
C GLU A 136 -2.70 -15.64 25.68
N GLN A 137 -1.94 -16.67 25.36
CA GLN A 137 -1.15 -17.42 26.35
C GLN A 137 -0.01 -16.59 26.98
N LYS A 138 0.49 -15.53 26.30
CA LYS A 138 1.66 -14.76 26.73
C LYS A 138 1.35 -13.40 27.35
N LYS A 139 0.30 -12.70 26.93
CA LYS A 139 -0.03 -11.34 27.42
C LYS A 139 -1.55 -11.15 27.48
N GLY A 140 -2.06 -11.09 28.70
CA GLY A 140 -3.50 -10.93 28.98
C GLY A 140 -4.14 -9.73 28.24
N LYS A 141 -5.19 -10.06 27.49
CA LYS A 141 -6.42 -9.33 27.07
C LYS A 141 -6.38 -7.86 26.59
N SER A 142 -5.31 -7.07 26.76
CA SER A 142 -5.42 -5.61 26.54
C SER A 142 -5.10 -5.11 25.12
N TRP A 143 -4.38 -5.87 24.29
CA TRP A 143 -3.97 -5.42 22.95
C TRP A 143 -5.08 -5.60 21.90
N PHE A 144 -5.98 -6.57 22.12
CA PHE A 144 -7.01 -7.01 21.17
C PHE A 144 -8.11 -5.99 20.87
N ALA A 145 -8.45 -5.12 21.81
CA ALA A 145 -9.56 -4.17 21.64
C ALA A 145 -9.32 -3.10 20.55
N ARG A 146 -8.11 -3.01 20.00
CA ARG A 146 -7.70 -1.94 19.07
C ARG A 146 -7.53 -2.38 17.61
N PHE A 147 -7.60 -3.68 17.32
CA PHE A 147 -7.34 -4.23 15.98
C PHE A 147 -8.59 -4.70 15.23
N PHE A 148 -9.71 -4.88 15.93
CA PHE A 148 -10.97 -5.40 15.38
C PHE A 148 -12.19 -4.56 15.82
N SER A 149 -11.98 -3.31 16.21
CA SER A 149 -13.04 -2.35 16.57
C SER A 149 -13.05 -1.17 15.61
#